data_AF-A0A0P7BA93-F1
#
_entry.id   AF-A0A0P7BA93-F1
#
_cell.length_a   1.000
_cell.length_b   1.000
_cell.length_c   1.000
_cell.angle_alpha   90.00
_cell.angle_beta   90.00
_cell.angle_gamma   90.00
#
_symmetry.space_group_name_H-M   'P 1'
#
loop_
_entity.id
_entity.type
_entity.pdbx_description
1 polymer ?
#
loop_
_entity_poly.entity_id
_entity_poly.type
_entity_poly.pdbx_seq_one_letter_code
_entity_poly.pdbx_strand_id
1 'polypeptide(L)'
;MAKSFPPVQPGGSLILAWQIKGKKVLVVGGGEVAAGRILNCLNADARITVVCPKAGLNDEVAFRVAEHQVEHVDRVFEPSDLDGADMVLVAIDDPAASSVVWRLCKERRIPANIADVPPECDFYFGSIHRDGPLQIMVSTNGKGPRLAAAIRQFIAKQLPKNAGNAIETIGQLRVKLRKAAPRTEDGPKRMLWMSKVSDTYSWEEMCGLTDEDMDNLLLFYPPSKVPSMDVLVALRGGNDIKKLDVFDGSFGFSVGA
;
A
#
# COMPACT_ATOMS: atom_id res chain seq x y z
N MET A 1 -30.69 -24.01 -3.79
CA MET A 1 -29.54 -24.45 -4.60
C MET A 1 -28.41 -24.81 -3.67
N ALA A 2 -27.81 -26.00 -3.79
CA ALA A 2 -26.60 -26.32 -3.04
C ALA A 2 -25.52 -25.29 -3.42
N LYS A 3 -24.91 -24.63 -2.44
CA LYS A 3 -23.80 -23.70 -2.70
C LYS A 3 -22.65 -24.51 -3.30
N SER A 4 -22.39 -24.38 -4.59
CA SER A 4 -21.17 -24.92 -5.20
C SER A 4 -20.02 -24.00 -4.83
N PHE A 5 -18.97 -24.56 -4.22
CA PHE A 5 -17.74 -23.83 -3.96
C PHE A 5 -16.78 -24.02 -5.14
N PRO A 6 -15.96 -23.01 -5.49
CA PRO A 6 -14.96 -23.15 -6.53
C PRO A 6 -13.91 -24.23 -6.16
N PRO A 7 -13.33 -24.94 -7.13
CA PRO A 7 -12.27 -25.91 -6.86
C PRO A 7 -11.00 -25.20 -6.35
N VAL A 8 -10.29 -25.85 -5.43
CA VAL A 8 -9.02 -25.35 -4.88
C VAL A 8 -7.92 -25.41 -5.95
N GLN A 9 -7.15 -24.32 -6.08
CA GLN A 9 -6.01 -24.21 -6.99
C GLN A 9 -4.70 -24.02 -6.17
N PRO A 10 -3.92 -25.09 -5.92
CA PRO A 10 -2.69 -25.01 -5.13
C PRO A 10 -1.51 -24.45 -5.94
N GLY A 11 -0.38 -24.18 -5.27
CA GLY A 11 0.89 -23.82 -5.90
C GLY A 11 1.17 -22.31 -6.03
N GLY A 12 0.29 -21.46 -5.48
CA GLY A 12 0.50 -20.02 -5.36
C GLY A 12 0.96 -19.59 -3.96
N SER A 13 1.68 -18.47 -3.87
CA SER A 13 1.89 -17.78 -2.60
C SER A 13 0.60 -17.16 -2.07
N LEU A 14 0.42 -17.16 -0.76
CA LEU A 14 -0.57 -16.31 -0.10
C LEU A 14 -0.04 -14.87 -0.10
N ILE A 15 -0.74 -13.96 -0.78
CA ILE A 15 -0.36 -12.55 -0.85
C ILE A 15 -0.95 -11.80 0.35
N LEU A 16 -0.09 -11.16 1.14
CA LEU A 16 -0.47 -10.39 2.33
C LEU A 16 0.30 -9.06 2.36
N ALA A 17 -0.35 -8.01 2.88
CA ALA A 17 0.30 -6.75 3.23
C ALA A 17 0.80 -6.82 4.68
N TRP A 18 2.05 -7.26 4.88
CA TRP A 18 2.62 -7.44 6.22
C TRP A 18 2.92 -6.11 6.91
N GLN A 19 2.24 -5.84 8.01
CA GLN A 19 2.46 -4.66 8.84
C GLN A 19 3.74 -4.82 9.69
N ILE A 20 4.81 -4.13 9.29
CA ILE A 20 6.11 -4.18 9.97
C ILE A 20 6.52 -2.86 10.63
N LYS A 21 5.58 -1.93 10.78
CA LYS A 21 5.80 -0.66 11.48
C LYS A 21 6.34 -0.91 12.89
N GLY A 22 7.50 -0.34 13.19
CA GLY A 22 8.19 -0.47 14.47
C GLY A 22 8.81 -1.84 14.76
N LYS A 23 8.69 -2.80 13.84
CA LYS A 23 9.29 -4.14 13.97
C LYS A 23 10.79 -4.09 13.73
N LYS A 24 11.54 -4.96 14.41
CA LYS A 24 12.99 -5.07 14.27
C LYS A 24 13.35 -5.98 13.11
N VAL A 25 13.94 -5.41 12.06
CA VAL A 25 14.39 -6.13 10.88
C VAL A 25 15.92 -6.18 10.90
N LEU A 26 16.47 -7.38 10.98
CA LEU A 26 17.90 -7.61 10.83
C LEU A 26 18.23 -7.81 9.35
N VAL A 27 19.23 -7.08 8.85
CA VAL A 27 19.79 -7.27 7.52
C VAL A 27 21.24 -7.73 7.66
N VAL A 28 21.55 -8.91 7.14
CA VAL A 28 22.92 -9.44 7.10
C VAL A 28 23.49 -9.21 5.71
N GLY A 29 24.53 -8.37 5.62
CA GLY A 29 25.10 -7.89 4.36
C GLY A 29 24.74 -6.43 4.04
N GLY A 30 25.60 -5.75 3.28
CA GLY A 30 25.50 -4.31 2.98
C GLY A 30 25.59 -3.94 1.50
N GLY A 31 25.51 -4.93 0.59
CA GLY A 31 25.63 -4.70 -0.86
C GLY A 31 24.33 -4.27 -1.55
N GLU A 32 24.30 -4.33 -2.87
CA GLU A 32 23.17 -3.91 -3.72
C GLU A 32 21.83 -4.57 -3.35
N VAL A 33 21.85 -5.88 -3.08
CA VAL A 33 20.65 -6.62 -2.68
C VAL A 33 20.13 -6.15 -1.32
N ALA A 34 21.03 -5.81 -0.39
CA ALA A 34 20.68 -5.29 0.92
C ALA A 34 20.05 -3.90 0.80
N ALA A 35 20.60 -3.00 -0.03
CA ALA A 35 20.08 -1.65 -0.24
C ALA A 35 18.58 -1.65 -0.62
N GLY A 36 18.19 -2.44 -1.62
CA GLY A 36 16.79 -2.53 -2.06
C GLY A 36 15.86 -3.07 -0.97
N ARG A 37 16.33 -4.03 -0.15
CA ARG A 37 15.57 -4.58 0.98
C ARG A 37 15.40 -3.57 2.10
N ILE A 38 16.48 -2.87 2.46
CA ILE A 38 16.49 -1.81 3.46
C ILE A 38 15.49 -0.73 3.07
N LEU A 39 15.54 -0.24 1.82
CA LEU A 39 14.62 0.78 1.35
C LEU A 39 13.15 0.34 1.41
N ASN A 40 12.84 -0.91 1.04
CA ASN A 40 11.49 -1.46 1.16
C ASN A 40 11.00 -1.51 2.62
N CYS A 41 11.87 -1.91 3.55
CA CYS A 41 11.55 -1.96 4.98
C CYS A 41 11.41 -0.57 5.61
N LEU A 42 12.26 0.40 5.23
CA LEU A 42 12.16 1.80 5.67
C LEU A 42 10.84 2.43 5.22
N ASN A 43 10.43 2.19 3.97
CA ASN A 43 9.13 2.63 3.45
C ASN A 43 7.92 2.00 4.17
N ALA A 44 8.14 0.99 5.01
CA ALA A 44 7.15 0.34 5.85
C ALA A 44 7.34 0.64 7.35
N ASP A 45 8.09 1.69 7.68
CA ASP A 45 8.37 2.16 9.05
C ASP A 45 9.05 1.12 9.96
N ALA A 46 9.83 0.19 9.38
CA ALA A 46 10.57 -0.79 10.17
C ALA A 46 11.80 -0.18 10.85
N ARG A 47 12.22 -0.77 11.98
CA ARG A 47 13.50 -0.47 12.64
C ARG A 47 14.54 -1.44 12.11
N ILE A 48 15.58 -0.93 11.47
CA ILE A 48 16.54 -1.76 10.73
C ILE A 48 17.91 -1.71 11.40
N THR A 49 18.49 -2.88 11.59
CA THR A 49 19.89 -3.06 11.96
C THR A 49 20.58 -3.82 10.83
N VAL A 50 21.66 -3.24 10.30
CA VAL A 50 22.51 -3.85 9.27
C VAL A 50 23.77 -4.39 9.93
N VAL A 51 24.09 -5.66 9.71
CA VAL A 51 25.31 -6.30 10.20
C VAL A 51 26.18 -6.70 9.02
N CYS A 52 27.31 -6.01 8.86
CA CYS A 52 28.37 -6.36 7.92
C CYS A 52 29.63 -5.55 8.22
N PRO A 53 30.83 -6.01 7.80
CA PRO A 53 32.01 -5.17 7.79
C PRO A 53 31.78 -3.89 6.97
N LYS A 54 32.28 -2.76 7.43
CA LYS A 54 32.12 -1.44 6.79
C LYS A 54 32.57 -1.43 5.33
N ALA A 55 33.59 -2.20 4.99
CA ALA A 55 34.07 -2.36 3.61
C ALA A 55 33.05 -3.04 2.67
N GLY A 56 32.03 -3.70 3.22
CA GLY A 56 30.94 -4.34 2.47
C GLY A 56 29.68 -3.49 2.35
N LEU A 57 29.70 -2.24 2.81
CA LEU A 57 28.62 -1.29 2.56
C LEU A 57 28.74 -0.74 1.14
N ASN A 58 27.65 -0.78 0.37
CA ASN A 58 27.55 0.02 -0.85
C ASN A 58 27.20 1.48 -0.52
N ASP A 59 27.18 2.33 -1.54
CA ASP A 59 26.94 3.77 -1.40
C ASP A 59 25.58 4.09 -0.78
N GLU A 60 24.51 3.38 -1.20
CA GLU A 60 23.18 3.64 -0.64
C GLU A 60 23.09 3.22 0.83
N VAL A 61 23.57 2.03 1.21
CA VAL A 61 23.52 1.60 2.62
C VAL A 61 24.40 2.52 3.48
N ALA A 62 25.59 2.91 3.02
CA ALA A 62 26.44 3.87 3.71
C ALA A 62 25.74 5.22 3.92
N PHE A 63 25.01 5.72 2.90
CA PHE A 63 24.18 6.91 3.01
C PHE A 63 23.09 6.75 4.08
N ARG A 64 22.34 5.63 4.09
CA ARG A 64 21.29 5.37 5.09
C ARG A 64 21.84 5.32 6.52
N VAL A 65 23.04 4.78 6.70
CA VAL A 65 23.75 4.76 8.00
C VAL A 65 24.13 6.18 8.43
N ALA A 66 24.71 6.98 7.53
CA ALA A 66 25.11 8.36 7.80
C ALA A 66 23.91 9.26 8.17
N GLU A 67 22.77 9.04 7.52
CA GLU A 67 21.51 9.74 7.81
C GLU A 67 20.76 9.19 9.05
N HIS A 68 21.35 8.26 9.80
CA HIS A 68 20.76 7.62 10.97
C HIS A 68 19.40 6.93 10.70
N GLN A 69 19.18 6.49 9.47
CA GLN A 69 17.96 5.78 9.07
C GLN A 69 18.01 4.29 9.43
N VAL A 70 19.23 3.74 9.57
CA VAL A 70 19.48 2.37 10.00
C VAL A 70 20.61 2.33 11.02
N GLU A 71 20.56 1.37 11.94
CA GLU A 71 21.68 1.06 12.83
C GLU A 71 22.68 0.17 12.07
N HIS A 72 23.99 0.41 12.24
CA HIS A 72 25.04 -0.40 11.62
C HIS A 72 25.94 -1.02 12.67
N VAL A 73 26.18 -2.33 12.53
CA VAL A 73 27.10 -3.11 13.35
C VAL A 73 28.25 -3.55 12.44
N ASP A 74 29.41 -2.91 12.62
CA ASP A 74 30.63 -3.13 11.82
C ASP A 74 31.37 -4.41 12.21
N ARG A 75 30.75 -5.56 11.91
CA ARG A 75 31.37 -6.88 12.00
C ARG A 75 30.59 -7.89 11.16
N VAL A 76 31.09 -9.12 11.11
CA VAL A 76 30.33 -10.25 10.59
C VAL A 76 29.19 -10.64 11.54
N PHE A 77 28.21 -11.34 10.98
CA PHE A 77 27.06 -11.86 11.72
C PHE A 77 27.49 -12.81 12.85
N GLU A 78 26.80 -12.70 13.98
CA GLU A 78 26.88 -13.62 15.11
C GLU A 78 25.47 -14.09 15.51
N PRO A 79 25.30 -15.30 16.06
CA PRO A 79 23.98 -15.82 16.42
C PRO A 79 23.18 -14.93 17.39
N SER A 80 23.83 -14.10 18.21
CA SER A 80 23.19 -13.15 19.11
C SER A 80 22.47 -12.00 18.36
N ASP A 81 22.82 -11.73 17.09
CA ASP A 81 22.16 -10.68 16.30
C ASP A 81 20.69 -10.97 16.02
N LEU A 82 20.27 -12.24 16.09
CA LEU A 82 18.87 -12.62 15.91
C LEU A 82 18.02 -12.33 17.16
N ASP A 83 18.64 -11.91 18.28
CA ASP A 83 17.94 -11.70 19.53
C ASP A 83 16.96 -10.53 19.43
N GLY A 84 15.66 -10.86 19.51
CA GLY A 84 14.58 -9.89 19.38
C GLY A 84 14.30 -9.43 17.96
N ALA A 85 14.90 -10.04 16.93
CA ALA A 85 14.55 -9.77 15.54
C ALA A 85 13.15 -10.32 15.23
N ASP A 86 12.30 -9.51 14.60
CA ASP A 86 10.98 -9.91 14.11
C ASP A 86 11.06 -10.49 12.68
N MET A 87 12.11 -10.15 11.93
CA MET A 87 12.36 -10.57 10.54
C MET A 87 13.86 -10.51 10.24
N VAL A 88 14.36 -11.45 9.44
CA VAL A 88 15.77 -11.50 9.02
C VAL A 88 15.89 -11.54 7.50
N LEU A 89 16.75 -10.69 6.95
CA LEU A 89 17.03 -10.59 5.53
C LEU A 89 18.52 -10.85 5.29
N VAL A 90 18.86 -11.93 4.60
CA VAL A 90 20.25 -12.30 4.32
C VAL A 90 20.59 -11.95 2.87
N ALA A 91 21.63 -11.14 2.67
CA ALA A 91 22.08 -10.61 1.39
C ALA A 91 23.61 -10.56 1.32
N ILE A 92 24.24 -11.72 1.49
CA ILE A 92 25.70 -11.92 1.40
C ILE A 92 26.03 -12.97 0.32
N ASP A 93 27.24 -12.90 -0.24
CA ASP A 93 27.70 -13.78 -1.33
C ASP A 93 28.28 -15.13 -0.85
N ASP A 94 28.04 -15.51 0.41
CA ASP A 94 28.42 -16.80 0.98
C ASP A 94 27.18 -17.67 1.22
N PRO A 95 26.90 -18.67 0.35
CA PRO A 95 25.76 -19.55 0.51
C PRO A 95 25.82 -20.39 1.79
N ALA A 96 27.01 -20.85 2.20
CA ALA A 96 27.14 -21.69 3.39
C ALA A 96 26.83 -20.89 4.66
N ALA A 97 27.35 -19.66 4.76
CA ALA A 97 27.00 -18.75 5.84
C ALA A 97 25.50 -18.39 5.80
N SER A 98 24.93 -18.16 4.62
CA SER A 98 23.51 -17.85 4.46
C SER A 98 22.60 -18.96 4.98
N SER A 99 22.90 -20.22 4.64
CA SER A 99 22.16 -21.39 5.14
C SER A 99 22.29 -21.57 6.65
N VAL A 100 23.43 -21.20 7.25
CA VAL A 100 23.60 -21.20 8.71
C VAL A 100 22.67 -20.18 9.36
N VAL A 101 22.63 -18.93 8.85
CA VAL A 101 21.72 -17.89 9.35
C VAL A 101 20.26 -18.34 9.22
N TRP A 102 19.89 -18.93 8.07
CA TRP A 102 18.55 -19.48 7.85
C TRP A 102 18.17 -20.52 8.90
N ARG A 103 19.05 -21.50 9.16
CA ARG A 103 18.78 -22.56 10.15
C ARG A 103 18.57 -21.98 11.56
N LEU A 104 19.40 -21.02 11.96
CA LEU A 104 19.25 -20.34 13.24
C LEU A 104 17.92 -19.57 13.33
N CYS A 105 17.49 -18.94 12.23
CA CYS A 105 16.17 -18.30 12.16
C CYS A 105 15.04 -19.32 12.33
N LYS A 106 15.16 -20.51 11.72
CA LYS A 106 14.17 -21.60 11.87
C LYS A 106 14.04 -22.07 13.31
N GLU A 107 15.17 -22.29 13.98
CA GLU A 107 15.22 -22.70 15.39
C GLU A 107 14.53 -21.66 16.30
N ARG A 108 14.66 -20.37 15.97
CA ARG A 108 14.03 -19.26 16.72
C ARG A 108 12.65 -18.86 16.21
N ARG A 109 12.12 -19.52 15.17
CA ARG A 109 10.84 -19.19 14.51
C ARG A 109 10.77 -17.75 13.99
N ILE A 110 11.90 -17.24 13.52
CA ILE A 110 12.01 -15.92 12.90
C ILE A 110 11.81 -16.09 11.38
N PRO A 111 10.87 -15.37 10.75
CA PRO A 111 10.74 -15.38 9.30
C PRO A 111 11.98 -14.82 8.62
N ALA A 112 12.51 -15.57 7.66
CA ALA A 112 13.73 -15.25 6.96
C ALA A 112 13.55 -15.22 5.45
N ASN A 113 14.25 -14.29 4.79
CA ASN A 113 14.40 -14.27 3.33
C ASN A 113 15.89 -14.21 2.97
N ILE A 114 16.36 -15.24 2.29
CA ILE A 114 17.76 -15.41 1.89
C ILE A 114 17.83 -15.10 0.39
N ALA A 115 18.67 -14.13 0.02
CA ALA A 115 18.86 -13.75 -1.37
C ALA A 115 19.23 -14.96 -2.22
N ASP A 116 18.56 -15.10 -3.37
CA ASP A 116 18.85 -16.10 -4.40
C ASP A 116 18.82 -17.58 -3.94
N VAL A 117 18.28 -17.87 -2.75
CA VAL A 117 18.06 -19.24 -2.25
C VAL A 117 16.57 -19.48 -1.93
N PRO A 118 15.71 -19.71 -2.96
CA PRO A 118 14.27 -19.87 -2.76
C PRO A 118 13.84 -20.96 -1.76
N PRO A 119 14.48 -22.15 -1.69
CA PRO A 119 14.14 -23.15 -0.69
C PRO A 119 14.36 -22.70 0.76
N GLU A 120 15.18 -21.66 0.97
CA GLU A 120 15.53 -21.10 2.27
C GLU A 120 14.83 -19.76 2.54
N CYS A 121 13.64 -19.55 1.97
CA CYS A 121 12.83 -18.35 2.17
C CYS A 121 11.44 -18.69 2.70
N ASP A 122 10.97 -17.94 3.72
CA ASP A 122 9.57 -18.01 4.18
C ASP A 122 8.62 -17.15 3.34
N PHE A 123 9.18 -16.12 2.71
CA PHE A 123 8.45 -15.17 1.88
C PHE A 123 9.34 -14.70 0.74
N TYR A 124 8.72 -14.13 -0.29
CA TYR A 124 9.42 -13.55 -1.42
C TYR A 124 9.10 -12.06 -1.53
N PHE A 125 10.09 -11.28 -1.92
CA PHE A 125 9.82 -9.96 -2.48
C PHE A 125 9.19 -10.12 -3.87
N GLY A 126 8.13 -9.35 -4.13
CA GLY A 126 7.51 -9.25 -5.45
C GLY A 126 7.98 -8.01 -6.22
N SER A 127 7.51 -7.85 -7.45
CA SER A 127 7.64 -6.57 -8.14
C SER A 127 6.57 -5.62 -7.61
N ILE A 128 6.98 -4.54 -6.93
CA ILE A 128 6.07 -3.62 -6.25
C ILE A 128 6.01 -2.29 -6.98
N HIS A 129 4.80 -1.79 -7.24
CA HIS A 129 4.54 -0.40 -7.56
C HIS A 129 3.89 0.27 -6.34
N ARG A 130 4.38 1.46 -6.00
CA ARG A 130 3.85 2.26 -4.91
C ARG A 130 3.62 3.69 -5.38
N ASP A 131 2.44 4.21 -5.04
CA ASP A 131 2.06 5.61 -5.21
C ASP A 131 1.32 6.05 -3.93
N GLY A 132 2.01 6.76 -3.04
CA GLY A 132 1.50 7.08 -1.69
C GLY A 132 1.02 5.83 -0.93
N PRO A 133 -0.27 5.76 -0.53
CA PRO A 133 -0.86 4.60 0.14
C PRO A 133 -1.24 3.44 -0.81
N LEU A 134 -1.25 3.65 -2.14
CA LEU A 134 -1.50 2.59 -3.11
C LEU A 134 -0.26 1.70 -3.22
N GLN A 135 -0.46 0.39 -3.04
CA GLN A 135 0.56 -0.62 -3.25
C GLN A 135 0.01 -1.74 -4.14
N ILE A 136 0.77 -2.09 -5.18
CA ILE A 136 0.45 -3.20 -6.09
C ILE A 136 1.66 -4.12 -6.13
N MET A 137 1.46 -5.40 -5.80
CA MET A 137 2.49 -6.42 -5.90
C MET A 137 2.15 -7.42 -7.00
N VAL A 138 3.12 -7.68 -7.87
CA VAL A 138 3.08 -8.77 -8.84
C VAL A 138 4.05 -9.85 -8.37
N SER A 139 3.51 -11.04 -8.11
CA SER A 139 4.29 -12.25 -7.78
C SER A 139 4.14 -13.29 -8.88
N THR A 140 5.24 -13.96 -9.20
CA THR A 140 5.28 -15.10 -10.13
C THR A 140 5.68 -16.39 -9.43
N ASN A 141 5.59 -16.43 -8.09
CA ASN A 141 6.07 -17.54 -7.26
C ASN A 141 7.52 -17.94 -7.61
N GLY A 142 8.40 -16.94 -7.75
CA GLY A 142 9.82 -17.14 -8.08
C GLY A 142 10.14 -17.50 -9.54
N LYS A 143 9.15 -17.65 -10.43
CA LYS A 143 9.38 -18.19 -11.80
C LYS A 143 9.78 -17.17 -12.88
N GLY A 144 9.51 -15.88 -12.70
CA GLY A 144 9.67 -14.91 -13.78
C GLY A 144 9.79 -13.47 -13.31
N PRO A 145 10.89 -13.09 -12.62
CA PRO A 145 11.08 -11.74 -12.08
C PRO A 145 11.02 -10.64 -13.15
N ARG A 146 11.58 -10.89 -14.35
CA ARG A 146 11.48 -9.94 -15.48
C ARG A 146 10.04 -9.75 -15.97
N LEU A 147 9.28 -10.83 -16.07
CA LEU A 147 7.87 -10.77 -16.47
C LEU A 147 7.02 -10.09 -15.39
N ALA A 148 7.29 -10.36 -14.11
CA ALA A 148 6.65 -9.66 -12.99
C ALA A 148 6.86 -8.15 -13.08
N ALA A 149 8.08 -7.71 -13.38
CA ALA A 149 8.41 -6.31 -13.58
C ALA A 149 7.68 -5.69 -14.78
N ALA A 150 7.61 -6.40 -15.92
CA ALA A 150 6.89 -5.95 -17.11
C ALA A 150 5.39 -5.79 -16.85
N ILE A 151 4.76 -6.76 -16.18
CA ILE A 151 3.33 -6.71 -15.80
C ILE A 151 3.09 -5.56 -14.82
N ARG A 152 3.94 -5.39 -13.80
CA ARG A 152 3.85 -4.26 -12.86
C ARG A 152 3.93 -2.92 -13.60
N GLN A 153 4.87 -2.77 -14.53
CA GLN A 153 4.99 -1.54 -15.33
C GLN A 153 3.77 -1.30 -16.21
N PHE A 154 3.21 -2.36 -16.80
CA PHE A 154 1.97 -2.27 -17.57
C PHE A 154 0.82 -1.76 -16.69
N ILE A 155 0.61 -2.36 -15.51
CA ILE A 155 -0.42 -1.94 -14.55
C ILE A 155 -0.22 -0.48 -14.14
N ALA A 156 1.00 -0.10 -13.76
CA ALA A 156 1.31 1.26 -13.32
C ALA A 156 1.04 2.32 -14.41
N LYS A 157 1.26 2.00 -15.69
CA LYS A 157 0.98 2.91 -16.82
C LYS A 157 -0.51 3.14 -17.07
N GLN A 158 -1.38 2.24 -16.59
CA GLN A 158 -2.83 2.39 -16.72
C GLN A 158 -3.43 3.19 -15.56
N LEU A 159 -2.66 3.48 -14.51
CA LEU A 159 -3.16 4.26 -13.38
C LEU A 159 -3.19 5.76 -13.75
N PRO A 160 -4.22 6.51 -13.31
CA PRO A 160 -4.20 7.96 -13.36
C PRO A 160 -2.97 8.52 -12.65
N LYS A 161 -2.54 9.71 -13.05
CA LYS A 161 -1.53 10.45 -12.28
C LYS A 161 -2.10 10.73 -10.89
N ASN A 162 -1.29 10.50 -9.85
CA ASN A 162 -1.67 10.68 -8.43
C ASN A 162 -2.80 9.77 -7.95
N ALA A 163 -2.90 8.54 -8.45
CA ALA A 163 -3.87 7.54 -7.97
C ALA A 163 -3.77 7.31 -6.44
N GLY A 164 -2.57 7.45 -5.86
CA GLY A 164 -2.37 7.43 -4.41
C GLY A 164 -3.17 8.51 -3.66
N ASN A 165 -3.28 9.71 -4.23
CA ASN A 165 -4.02 10.83 -3.63
C ASN A 165 -5.53 10.54 -3.55
N ALA A 166 -6.11 9.88 -4.56
CA ALA A 166 -7.52 9.50 -4.52
C ALA A 166 -7.85 8.62 -3.29
N ILE A 167 -6.94 7.72 -2.91
CA ILE A 167 -7.11 6.88 -1.71
C ILE A 167 -7.07 7.73 -0.44
N GLU A 168 -6.13 8.68 -0.35
CA GLU A 168 -6.06 9.62 0.78
C GLU A 168 -7.34 10.46 0.89
N THR A 169 -7.81 11.03 -0.22
CA THR A 169 -9.04 11.84 -0.26
C THR A 169 -10.26 11.03 0.18
N ILE A 170 -10.42 9.80 -0.30
CA ILE A 170 -11.51 8.90 0.16
C ILE A 170 -11.36 8.58 1.66
N GLY A 171 -10.13 8.42 2.15
CA GLY A 171 -9.84 8.27 3.58
C GLY A 171 -10.29 9.49 4.40
N GLN A 172 -9.98 10.70 3.92
CA GLN A 172 -10.37 11.96 4.55
C GLN A 172 -11.90 12.14 4.53
N LEU A 173 -12.56 11.84 3.41
CA LEU A 173 -14.03 11.85 3.31
C LEU A 173 -14.66 10.90 4.35
N ARG A 174 -14.10 9.70 4.54
CA ARG A 174 -14.57 8.77 5.59
C ARG A 174 -14.44 9.37 6.99
N VAL A 175 -13.36 10.11 7.27
CA VAL A 175 -13.17 10.81 8.54
C VAL A 175 -14.20 11.94 8.71
N LYS A 176 -14.40 12.78 7.70
CA LYS A 176 -15.39 13.86 7.73
C LYS A 176 -16.81 13.31 7.88
N LEU A 177 -17.16 12.25 7.15
CA LEU A 177 -18.45 11.57 7.25
C LEU A 177 -18.72 11.00 8.66
N ARG A 178 -17.69 10.43 9.31
CA ARG A 178 -17.80 9.98 10.71
C ARG A 178 -18.06 11.15 11.68
N LYS A 179 -17.53 12.34 11.41
CA LYS A 179 -17.83 13.54 12.21
C LYS A 179 -19.25 14.04 11.99
N ALA A 180 -19.72 14.05 10.73
CA ALA A 180 -21.07 14.49 10.37
C ALA A 180 -22.18 13.52 10.84
N ALA A 181 -21.88 12.22 10.89
CA ALA A 181 -22.79 11.17 11.36
C ALA A 181 -22.08 10.27 12.39
N PRO A 182 -21.96 10.71 13.66
CA PRO A 182 -21.09 10.08 14.65
C PRO A 182 -21.67 8.84 15.32
N ARG A 183 -22.98 8.60 15.20
CA ARG A 183 -23.62 7.49 15.92
C ARG A 183 -23.18 6.15 15.35
N THR A 184 -23.08 5.14 16.21
CA THR A 184 -22.69 3.78 15.81
C THR A 184 -23.68 3.17 14.84
N GLU A 185 -24.98 3.43 15.03
CA GLU A 185 -26.09 2.98 14.18
C GLU A 185 -26.02 3.50 12.73
N ASP A 186 -25.34 4.63 12.50
CA ASP A 186 -25.16 5.18 11.15
C ASP A 186 -24.11 4.38 10.34
N GLY A 187 -23.42 3.41 10.95
CA GLY A 187 -22.36 2.59 10.34
C GLY A 187 -22.73 1.96 8.98
N PRO A 188 -23.81 1.17 8.89
CA PRO A 188 -24.26 0.60 7.62
C PRO A 188 -24.62 1.65 6.57
N LYS A 189 -25.26 2.76 6.98
CA LYS A 189 -25.61 3.87 6.07
C LYS A 189 -24.37 4.58 5.53
N ARG A 190 -23.36 4.84 6.38
CA ARG A 190 -22.06 5.41 5.98
C ARG A 190 -21.34 4.50 4.99
N MET A 191 -21.30 3.20 5.27
CA MET A 191 -20.65 2.22 4.39
C MET A 191 -21.31 2.18 3.02
N LEU A 192 -22.64 2.05 2.98
CA LEU A 192 -23.40 2.02 1.73
C LEU A 192 -23.19 3.30 0.90
N TRP A 193 -23.24 4.47 1.54
CA TRP A 193 -23.05 5.74 0.85
C TRP A 193 -21.60 5.90 0.33
N MET A 194 -20.59 5.51 1.11
CA MET A 194 -19.20 5.52 0.65
C MET A 194 -18.98 4.58 -0.54
N SER A 195 -19.62 3.41 -0.57
CA SER A 195 -19.59 2.52 -1.74
C SER A 195 -20.20 3.21 -2.96
N LYS A 196 -21.37 3.85 -2.83
CA LYS A 196 -21.97 4.62 -3.92
C LYS A 196 -21.03 5.71 -4.45
N VAL A 197 -20.35 6.45 -3.57
CA VAL A 197 -19.38 7.48 -3.98
C VAL A 197 -18.26 6.86 -4.82
N SER A 198 -17.70 5.75 -4.35
CA SER A 198 -16.63 5.03 -5.03
C SER A 198 -17.06 4.37 -6.35
N ASP A 199 -18.34 4.00 -6.48
CA ASP A 199 -18.91 3.43 -7.71
C ASP A 199 -19.35 4.51 -8.71
N THR A 200 -19.60 5.74 -8.25
CA THR A 200 -20.11 6.85 -9.09
C THR A 200 -18.98 7.60 -9.79
N TYR A 201 -17.90 7.91 -9.08
CA TYR A 201 -16.79 8.69 -9.64
C TYR A 201 -15.75 7.77 -10.29
N SER A 202 -15.22 8.20 -11.43
CA SER A 202 -14.03 7.61 -12.02
C SER A 202 -12.79 7.85 -11.14
N TRP A 203 -11.73 7.09 -11.37
CA TRP A 203 -10.49 7.25 -10.60
C TRP A 203 -9.86 8.61 -10.88
N GLU A 204 -9.94 9.10 -12.12
CA GLU A 204 -9.49 10.42 -12.54
C GLU A 204 -10.22 11.54 -11.80
N GLU A 205 -11.55 11.45 -11.70
CA GLU A 205 -12.35 12.43 -10.93
C GLU A 205 -12.00 12.40 -9.46
N MET A 206 -11.86 11.20 -8.86
CA MET A 206 -11.46 11.06 -7.46
C MET A 206 -10.09 11.66 -7.17
N CYS A 207 -9.14 11.57 -8.12
CA CYS A 207 -7.82 12.18 -7.98
C CYS A 207 -7.89 13.72 -7.90
N GLY A 208 -8.93 14.32 -8.50
CA GLY A 208 -9.13 15.77 -8.55
C GLY A 208 -10.06 16.34 -7.48
N LEU A 209 -10.57 15.52 -6.57
CA LEU A 209 -11.43 15.97 -5.46
C LEU A 209 -10.63 16.83 -4.48
N THR A 210 -11.18 18.00 -4.16
CA THR A 210 -10.64 18.95 -3.19
C THR A 210 -11.31 18.80 -1.81
N ASP A 211 -10.79 19.49 -0.80
CA ASP A 211 -11.40 19.51 0.53
C ASP A 211 -12.82 20.10 0.51
N GLU A 212 -13.02 21.15 -0.29
CA GLU A 212 -14.33 21.77 -0.52
C GLU A 212 -15.31 20.82 -1.21
N ASP A 213 -14.85 20.06 -2.20
CA ASP A 213 -15.69 19.05 -2.86
C ASP A 213 -16.16 17.98 -1.86
N MET A 214 -15.28 17.55 -0.95
CA MET A 214 -15.67 16.59 0.09
C MET A 214 -16.71 17.17 1.04
N ASP A 215 -16.57 18.44 1.43
CA ASP A 215 -17.56 19.11 2.29
C ASP A 215 -18.91 19.27 1.58
N ASN A 216 -18.89 19.66 0.30
CA ASN A 216 -20.08 19.75 -0.54
C ASN A 216 -20.75 18.38 -0.74
N LEU A 217 -19.96 17.32 -0.91
CA LEU A 217 -20.46 15.96 -1.10
C LEU A 217 -21.25 15.47 0.14
N LEU A 218 -20.83 15.85 1.34
CA LEU A 218 -21.52 15.49 2.59
C LEU A 218 -22.94 16.04 2.67
N LEU A 219 -23.27 17.12 1.94
CA LEU A 219 -24.63 17.64 1.86
C LEU A 219 -25.61 16.64 1.24
N PHE A 220 -25.10 15.70 0.43
CA PHE A 220 -25.87 14.64 -0.22
C PHE A 220 -25.93 13.34 0.58
N TYR A 221 -25.26 13.26 1.73
CA TYR A 221 -25.31 12.09 2.61
C TYR A 221 -26.70 11.86 3.25
N PRO A 222 -27.39 12.86 3.84
CA PRO A 222 -28.72 12.64 4.41
C PRO A 222 -29.72 11.99 3.46
N PRO A 223 -29.88 12.45 2.18
CA PRO A 223 -30.74 11.79 1.21
C PRO A 223 -30.15 10.51 0.60
N SER A 224 -28.93 10.09 0.97
CA SER A 224 -28.24 8.91 0.42
C SER A 224 -28.06 8.97 -1.11
N LYS A 225 -27.80 10.18 -1.62
CA LYS A 225 -27.52 10.43 -3.04
C LYS A 225 -26.04 10.78 -3.23
N VAL A 226 -25.56 10.62 -4.45
CA VAL A 226 -24.23 11.06 -4.89
C VAL A 226 -24.46 11.89 -6.14
N PRO A 227 -24.11 13.19 -6.15
CA PRO A 227 -24.26 14.05 -7.33
C PRO A 227 -23.23 13.67 -8.41
N SER A 228 -23.48 14.03 -9.66
CA SER A 228 -22.45 13.94 -10.70
C SER A 228 -21.28 14.88 -10.39
N MET A 229 -20.12 14.64 -10.99
CA MET A 229 -18.94 15.48 -10.77
C MET A 229 -19.19 16.93 -11.21
N ASP A 230 -19.91 17.16 -12.31
CA ASP A 230 -20.25 18.52 -12.77
C ASP A 230 -21.07 19.30 -11.73
N VAL A 231 -22.02 18.65 -11.07
CA VAL A 231 -22.82 19.27 -9.99
C VAL A 231 -21.93 19.57 -8.79
N LEU A 232 -21.01 18.68 -8.45
CA LEU A 232 -20.09 18.88 -7.32
C LEU A 232 -19.12 20.04 -7.59
N VAL A 233 -18.58 20.13 -8.80
CA VAL A 233 -17.70 21.22 -9.23
C VAL A 233 -18.46 22.54 -9.26
N ALA A 234 -19.73 22.56 -9.67
CA ALA A 234 -20.55 23.76 -9.69
C ALA A 234 -20.89 24.30 -8.28
N LEU A 235 -20.78 23.48 -7.24
CA LEU A 235 -20.93 23.91 -5.84
C LEU A 235 -19.67 24.61 -5.28
N ARG A 236 -18.54 24.56 -5.97
CA ARG A 236 -17.32 25.26 -5.54
C ARG A 236 -17.56 26.77 -5.51
N GLY A 237 -17.19 27.41 -4.41
CA GLY A 237 -17.39 28.84 -4.17
C GLY A 237 -18.83 29.25 -3.83
N GLY A 238 -19.76 28.32 -3.60
CA GLY A 238 -21.17 28.64 -3.36
C GLY A 238 -21.94 27.58 -2.57
N ASN A 239 -21.97 27.71 -1.24
CA ASN A 239 -22.67 26.82 -0.30
C ASN A 239 -24.23 26.87 -0.34
N ASP A 240 -24.85 27.20 -1.48
CA ASP A 240 -26.32 27.24 -1.59
C ASP A 240 -26.83 26.23 -2.62
N ILE A 241 -27.06 24.99 -2.14
CA ILE A 241 -27.63 23.86 -2.91
C ILE A 241 -28.95 24.27 -3.60
N LYS A 242 -29.67 25.25 -3.07
CA LYS A 242 -30.93 25.75 -3.64
C LYS A 242 -30.76 26.56 -4.93
N LYS A 243 -29.54 26.97 -5.30
CA LYS A 243 -29.26 27.73 -6.52
C LYS A 243 -28.89 26.86 -7.73
N LEU A 244 -28.65 25.56 -7.53
CA LEU A 244 -28.46 24.63 -8.65
C LEU A 244 -29.83 24.15 -9.10
N ASP A 245 -30.38 24.82 -10.12
CA ASP A 245 -31.47 24.28 -10.93
C ASP A 245 -30.98 22.97 -11.57
N VAL A 246 -31.29 21.85 -10.92
CA VAL A 246 -31.06 20.53 -11.48
C VAL A 246 -32.11 20.32 -12.56
N PHE A 247 -31.74 20.65 -13.80
CA PHE A 247 -32.56 20.40 -14.99
C PHE A 247 -32.88 18.89 -15.07
N ASP A 248 -34.13 18.53 -14.84
CA ASP A 248 -34.62 17.15 -14.70
C ASP A 248 -34.99 16.50 -16.06
N GLY A 249 -34.66 17.15 -17.17
CA GLY A 249 -34.94 16.66 -18.51
C GLY A 249 -36.40 16.84 -18.95
N SER A 250 -37.22 17.59 -18.21
CA SER A 250 -38.56 17.97 -18.66
C SER A 250 -38.52 19.29 -19.44
N PHE A 251 -38.81 19.24 -20.74
CA PHE A 251 -39.13 20.43 -21.53
C PHE A 251 -40.63 20.74 -21.38
N GLY A 252 -40.97 21.57 -20.40
CA GLY A 252 -42.30 22.17 -20.29
C GLY A 252 -42.40 23.42 -21.16
N PHE A 253 -43.45 23.51 -21.99
CA PHE A 253 -43.69 24.66 -22.85
C PHE A 253 -43.85 25.96 -22.04
N SER A 254 -43.09 26.99 -22.42
CA SER A 254 -43.30 28.37 -21.98
C SER A 254 -44.67 28.85 -22.44
N VAL A 255 -45.62 28.98 -21.51
CA VAL A 255 -46.78 29.85 -21.71
C VAL A 255 -46.35 31.24 -21.25
N GLY A 256 -45.96 32.08 -22.21
CA GLY A 256 -45.83 33.52 -21.99
C GLY A 256 -47.20 34.18 -22.12
N ALA A 257 -47.45 35.13 -21.20
CA ALA A 257 -48.48 36.18 -21.20
C ALA A 257 -49.93 35.79 -21.54
#